data_AF-A0A2J0JHR6-F1
#
_entry.id   AF-A0A2J0JHR6-F1
#
_cell.length_a   1.000
_cell.length_b   1.000
_cell.length_c   1.000
_cell.angle_alpha   90.00
_cell.angle_beta   90.00
_cell.angle_gamma   90.00
#
_symmetry.space_group_name_H-M   'P 1'
#
loop_
_entity.id
_entity.type
_entity.pdbx_description
1 polymer ?
#
loop_
_entity_poly.entity_id
_entity_poly.type
_entity_poly.pdbx_seq_one_letter_code
_entity_poly.pdbx_strand_id
1 'polypeptide(L)'
;MKKYLSLFLVLTIALTISVKTIKAEEENNNEDRAVPTLYDQNIDIDSDKDGILNVKEQGVKKSPMLIKEKRMEFKDKVRELRKEKDGILSDMKMEREKAVKKMKEAKDEFKIKIEEQNGEISEDIKNQIEAKKEEAKQVMEQAREKMKEAKEKIKTEVETKREEAKTKMEELKTKVSEIKDEVKAKIAEERIVGREKALERFDKVIENVNGLKDKINAQIAKLEIKGVDITKAENFVSTAETKLNDAKIKVTEANTLLARSTDQLSEENKATLKTLTKDTQTLIKEAHLVLNDAIKALKDAVKAKQEADATTATTTTTTNTTDTNTTETTN
;
A
#
# COMPACT_ATOMS: atom_id res chain seq x y z
N MET A 1 -2.46 -34.67 -17.47
CA MET A 1 -1.72 -33.39 -17.70
C MET A 1 -2.33 -32.47 -18.77
N LYS A 2 -2.98 -32.96 -19.83
CA LYS A 2 -3.52 -32.10 -20.92
C LYS A 2 -4.62 -31.10 -20.50
N LYS A 3 -5.36 -31.35 -19.41
CA LYS A 3 -6.45 -30.47 -18.94
C LYS A 3 -5.99 -29.14 -18.33
N TYR A 4 -4.75 -29.06 -17.81
CA TYR A 4 -4.21 -27.83 -17.22
C TYR A 4 -3.54 -26.91 -18.25
N LEU A 5 -3.16 -27.45 -19.42
CA LEU A 5 -2.55 -26.69 -20.50
C LEU A 5 -3.55 -25.71 -21.15
N SER A 6 -4.81 -26.13 -21.28
CA SER A 6 -5.90 -25.27 -21.78
C SER A 6 -6.20 -24.10 -20.83
N LEU A 7 -6.22 -24.33 -19.51
CA LEU A 7 -6.47 -23.28 -18.52
C LEU A 7 -5.32 -22.25 -18.47
N PHE A 8 -4.07 -22.72 -18.64
CA PHE A 8 -2.90 -21.85 -18.68
C PHE A 8 -2.88 -20.98 -19.95
N LEU A 9 -3.34 -21.51 -21.09
CA LEU A 9 -3.44 -20.77 -22.36
C LEU A 9 -4.50 -19.66 -22.30
N VAL A 10 -5.64 -19.91 -21.65
CA VAL A 10 -6.69 -18.88 -21.47
C VAL A 10 -6.23 -17.78 -20.51
N LEU A 11 -5.47 -18.14 -19.46
CA LEU A 11 -4.93 -17.17 -18.50
C LEU A 11 -3.83 -16.29 -19.13
N THR A 12 -2.98 -16.83 -20.00
CA THR A 12 -1.96 -16.05 -20.72
C THR A 12 -2.55 -15.14 -21.80
N ILE A 13 -3.65 -15.56 -22.45
CA ILE A 13 -4.41 -14.71 -23.38
C ILE A 13 -5.10 -13.54 -22.63
N ALA A 14 -5.71 -13.79 -21.47
CA ALA A 14 -6.31 -12.73 -20.65
C ALA A 14 -5.29 -11.71 -20.11
N LEU A 15 -4.08 -12.16 -19.77
CA LEU A 15 -2.97 -11.30 -19.34
C LEU A 15 -2.36 -10.49 -20.50
N THR A 16 -2.32 -11.03 -21.73
CA THR A 16 -1.77 -10.30 -22.89
C THR A 16 -2.74 -9.27 -23.47
N ILE A 17 -4.05 -9.50 -23.40
CA ILE A 17 -5.05 -8.50 -23.80
C ILE A 17 -4.99 -7.28 -22.87
N SER A 18 -4.76 -7.47 -21.56
CA SER A 18 -4.63 -6.35 -20.60
C SER A 18 -3.37 -5.49 -20.81
N VAL A 19 -2.30 -6.05 -21.39
CA VAL A 19 -1.07 -5.29 -21.70
C VAL A 19 -1.20 -4.56 -23.04
N LYS A 20 -1.90 -5.14 -24.03
CA LYS A 20 -2.14 -4.47 -25.32
C LYS A 20 -3.12 -3.31 -25.24
N THR A 21 -4.09 -3.30 -24.33
CA THR A 21 -4.92 -2.09 -24.11
C THR A 21 -4.16 -0.93 -23.47
N ILE A 22 -3.06 -1.22 -22.75
CA ILE A 22 -2.18 -0.16 -22.21
C ILE A 22 -1.18 0.30 -23.28
N LYS A 23 -0.81 -0.57 -24.22
CA LYS A 23 0.15 -0.25 -25.30
C LYS A 23 -0.48 0.29 -26.60
N ALA A 24 -1.79 0.08 -26.80
CA ALA A 24 -2.51 0.62 -27.95
C ALA A 24 -2.92 2.10 -27.79
N GLU A 25 -2.71 2.71 -26.62
CA GLU A 25 -2.75 4.17 -26.45
C GLU A 25 -1.40 4.85 -26.74
N GLU A 26 -0.31 4.09 -26.95
CA GLU A 26 1.04 4.66 -27.18
C GLU A 26 1.50 4.64 -28.65
N GLU A 27 0.88 3.88 -29.55
CA GLU A 27 1.39 3.72 -30.94
C GLU A 27 0.56 4.40 -32.04
N ASN A 28 -0.44 5.23 -31.69
CA ASN A 28 -1.27 5.93 -32.69
C ASN A 28 -1.17 7.45 -32.65
N ASN A 29 0.01 8.00 -32.34
CA ASN A 29 0.32 9.41 -32.53
C ASN A 29 1.79 9.61 -32.92
N ASN A 30 2.10 9.35 -34.19
CA ASN A 30 3.21 10.03 -34.84
C ASN A 30 2.75 10.54 -36.19
N GLU A 31 2.01 11.64 -36.17
CA GLU A 31 2.02 12.70 -37.17
C GLU A 31 1.45 13.97 -36.47
N ASP A 32 2.35 14.91 -36.17
CA ASP A 32 2.06 16.33 -35.92
C ASP A 32 0.90 16.70 -34.97
N ARG A 33 0.89 16.12 -33.76
CA ARG A 33 0.24 16.79 -32.62
C ARG A 33 1.21 16.93 -31.47
N ALA A 34 1.72 18.15 -31.33
CA ALA A 34 2.39 18.65 -30.14
C ALA A 34 1.59 18.23 -28.89
N VAL A 35 2.12 17.26 -28.15
CA VAL A 35 1.57 16.82 -26.88
C VAL A 35 1.83 17.95 -25.88
N PRO A 36 0.80 18.54 -25.24
CA PRO A 36 1.01 19.60 -24.27
C PRO A 36 1.66 18.97 -23.03
N THR A 37 2.94 19.26 -22.81
CA THR A 37 3.62 19.00 -21.56
C THR A 37 2.90 19.76 -20.45
N LEU A 38 2.25 19.06 -19.53
CA LEU A 38 1.57 19.63 -18.35
C LEU A 38 2.55 20.20 -17.29
N TYR A 39 3.75 20.56 -17.71
CA TYR A 39 4.85 20.99 -16.85
C TYR A 39 5.73 22.04 -17.54
N ASP A 40 5.14 23.06 -18.20
CA ASP A 40 5.87 24.32 -18.42
C ASP A 40 4.97 25.52 -18.78
N GLN A 41 3.84 25.68 -18.07
CA GLN A 41 3.20 27.00 -18.02
C GLN A 41 3.92 27.85 -16.97
N ASN A 42 5.07 28.42 -17.37
CA ASN A 42 5.47 29.73 -16.87
C ASN A 42 4.37 30.70 -17.28
N ILE A 43 3.42 30.89 -16.38
CA ILE A 43 2.46 31.98 -16.47
C ILE A 43 3.28 33.24 -16.19
N ASP A 44 3.80 33.87 -17.24
CA ASP A 44 4.12 35.29 -17.21
C ASP A 44 2.80 36.02 -16.97
N ILE A 45 2.53 36.27 -15.68
CA ILE A 45 1.46 37.17 -15.25
C ILE A 45 1.96 38.56 -15.60
N ASP A 46 1.61 39.02 -16.79
CA ASP A 46 1.69 40.43 -17.17
C ASP A 46 0.99 41.25 -16.10
N SER A 47 1.79 41.99 -15.33
CA SER A 47 1.43 42.72 -14.13
C SER A 47 0.86 44.11 -14.43
N ASP A 48 0.16 44.28 -15.55
CA ASP A 48 -0.26 45.61 -16.00
C ASP A 48 -1.78 45.69 -16.11
N LYS A 49 -2.37 46.34 -15.08
CA LYS A 49 -3.43 47.38 -15.14
C LYS A 49 -4.44 47.27 -14.01
N ASP A 50 -4.12 47.98 -12.93
CA ASP A 50 -4.91 49.11 -12.44
C ASP A 50 -6.44 48.98 -12.59
N GLY A 51 -7.01 48.21 -11.66
CA GLY A 51 -8.45 48.14 -11.42
C GLY A 51 -8.74 47.94 -9.94
N ILE A 52 -8.13 48.75 -9.07
CA ILE A 52 -8.32 48.72 -7.61
C ILE A 52 -9.74 49.19 -7.29
N LEU A 53 -10.69 48.25 -7.28
CA LEU A 53 -11.99 48.43 -6.62
C LEU A 53 -11.77 48.37 -5.10
N ASN A 54 -11.69 49.57 -4.52
CA ASN A 54 -11.55 49.82 -3.10
C ASN A 54 -12.87 49.49 -2.37
N VAL A 55 -13.16 48.19 -2.22
CA VAL A 55 -14.29 47.71 -1.41
C VAL A 55 -13.87 47.80 0.05
N LYS A 56 -14.34 48.85 0.74
CA LYS A 56 -14.21 49.00 2.20
C LYS A 56 -14.91 47.82 2.90
N GLU A 57 -14.14 46.81 3.26
CA GLU A 57 -14.57 45.71 4.13
C GLU A 57 -14.89 46.24 5.53
N GLN A 58 -16.16 46.50 5.78
CA GLN A 58 -16.69 46.64 7.13
C GLN A 58 -16.92 45.25 7.74
N GLY A 59 -15.92 44.81 8.49
CA GLY A 59 -16.14 44.47 9.90
C GLY A 59 -16.94 43.22 10.22
N VAL A 60 -16.32 42.06 10.10
CA VAL A 60 -16.34 41.06 11.18
C VAL A 60 -14.89 40.68 11.48
N LYS A 61 -14.20 41.51 12.27
CA LYS A 61 -12.88 41.18 12.81
C LYS A 61 -13.04 40.04 13.81
N LYS A 62 -13.16 38.80 13.33
CA LYS A 62 -12.92 37.63 14.18
C LYS A 62 -11.48 37.77 14.67
N SER A 63 -11.30 37.92 15.98
CA SER A 63 -10.00 38.19 16.59
C SER A 63 -8.96 37.18 16.07
N PRO A 64 -7.87 37.61 15.42
CA PRO A 64 -6.86 36.72 14.84
C PRO A 64 -6.27 35.72 15.84
N MET A 65 -6.38 35.98 17.15
CA MET A 65 -6.06 35.04 18.22
C MET A 65 -6.88 33.74 18.17
N LEU A 66 -8.21 33.80 17.98
CA LEU A 66 -9.09 32.62 17.99
C LEU A 66 -8.76 31.64 16.85
N ILE A 67 -8.35 32.17 15.70
CA ILE A 67 -7.94 31.37 14.55
C ILE A 67 -6.58 30.69 14.82
N LYS A 68 -5.65 31.42 15.43
CA LYS A 68 -4.31 30.91 15.77
C LYS A 68 -4.38 29.80 16.83
N GLU A 69 -5.27 29.93 17.81
CA GLU A 69 -5.49 28.95 18.87
C GLU A 69 -6.01 27.62 18.31
N LYS A 70 -7.09 27.64 17.52
CA LYS A 70 -7.62 26.44 16.83
C LYS A 70 -6.58 25.80 15.89
N ARG A 71 -5.66 26.59 15.34
CA ARG A 71 -4.56 26.09 14.49
C ARG A 71 -3.52 25.33 15.31
N MET A 72 -3.15 25.81 16.48
CA MET A 72 -2.21 25.11 17.38
C MET A 72 -2.81 23.81 17.91
N GLU A 73 -4.02 23.86 18.47
CA GLU A 73 -4.67 22.69 19.07
C GLU A 73 -4.73 21.49 18.10
N PHE A 74 -5.03 21.78 16.83
CA PHE A 74 -5.04 20.73 15.82
C PHE A 74 -3.66 20.25 15.39
N LYS A 75 -2.68 21.16 15.27
CA LYS A 75 -1.31 20.77 14.94
C LYS A 75 -0.79 19.80 16.00
N ASP A 76 -1.17 20.02 17.25
CA ASP A 76 -0.86 19.12 18.36
C ASP A 76 -1.63 17.81 18.25
N LYS A 77 -2.93 17.80 17.95
CA LYS A 77 -3.70 16.56 17.68
C LYS A 77 -3.12 15.71 16.54
N VAL A 78 -2.65 16.34 15.45
CA VAL A 78 -2.00 15.63 14.34
C VAL A 78 -0.63 15.08 14.75
N ARG A 79 0.13 15.88 15.50
CA ARG A 79 1.42 15.44 16.03
C ARG A 79 1.25 14.25 16.98
N GLU A 80 0.20 14.25 17.79
CA GLU A 80 -0.14 13.17 18.71
C GLU A 80 -0.49 11.88 17.98
N LEU A 81 -1.36 11.94 16.96
CA LEU A 81 -1.64 10.79 16.08
C LEU A 81 -0.37 10.21 15.44
N ARG A 82 0.52 11.07 14.94
CA ARG A 82 1.77 10.62 14.33
C ARG A 82 2.64 9.90 15.34
N LYS A 83 2.76 10.43 16.57
CA LYS A 83 3.51 9.78 17.65
C LYS A 83 2.91 8.43 18.04
N GLU A 84 1.59 8.35 18.17
CA GLU A 84 0.91 7.09 18.48
C GLU A 84 1.15 6.04 17.39
N LYS A 85 1.00 6.45 16.12
CA LYS A 85 1.28 5.60 14.97
C LYS A 85 2.73 5.13 14.93
N ASP A 86 3.68 6.04 15.13
CA ASP A 86 5.11 5.73 15.11
C ASP A 86 5.50 4.81 16.29
N GLY A 87 4.86 5.00 17.46
CA GLY A 87 4.99 4.09 18.61
C GLY A 87 4.51 2.68 18.27
N ILE A 88 3.30 2.56 17.72
CA ILE A 88 2.74 1.28 17.26
C ILE A 88 3.66 0.60 16.23
N LEU A 89 4.15 1.35 15.24
CA LEU A 89 5.06 0.82 14.22
C LEU A 89 6.39 0.37 14.78
N SER A 90 6.95 1.12 15.74
CA SER A 90 8.17 0.76 16.45
C SER A 90 8.00 -0.52 17.25
N ASP A 91 6.91 -0.64 18.01
CA ASP A 91 6.60 -1.83 18.80
C ASP A 91 6.41 -3.04 17.89
N MET A 92 5.70 -2.87 16.77
CA MET A 92 5.55 -3.92 15.76
C MET A 92 6.89 -4.36 15.16
N LYS A 93 7.75 -3.41 14.80
CA LYS A 93 9.08 -3.72 14.24
C LYS A 93 9.92 -4.49 15.26
N MET A 94 9.87 -4.07 16.52
CA MET A 94 10.60 -4.71 17.61
C MET A 94 10.12 -6.14 17.86
N GLU A 95 8.80 -6.37 17.90
CA GLU A 95 8.23 -7.71 18.06
C GLU A 95 8.56 -8.63 16.87
N ARG A 96 8.52 -8.08 15.65
CA ARG A 96 8.94 -8.83 14.46
C ARG A 96 10.42 -9.18 14.49
N GLU A 97 11.29 -8.25 14.88
CA GLU A 97 12.73 -8.51 15.02
C GLU A 97 13.00 -9.56 16.09
N LYS A 98 12.30 -9.51 17.23
CA LYS A 98 12.39 -10.55 18.27
C LYS A 98 11.96 -11.92 17.74
N ALA A 99 10.85 -12.00 17.00
CA ALA A 99 10.38 -13.26 16.42
C ALA A 99 11.37 -13.83 15.40
N VAL A 100 11.90 -13.00 14.51
CA VAL A 100 12.91 -13.40 13.52
C VAL A 100 14.20 -13.84 14.22
N LYS A 101 14.64 -13.13 15.26
CA LYS A 101 15.84 -13.48 16.03
C LYS A 101 15.67 -14.84 16.71
N LYS A 102 14.54 -15.07 17.40
CA LYS A 102 14.22 -16.38 18.01
C LYS A 102 14.20 -17.50 16.98
N MET A 103 13.62 -17.26 15.80
CA MET A 103 13.58 -18.26 14.72
C MET A 103 14.97 -18.56 14.17
N LYS A 104 15.84 -17.54 14.07
CA LYS A 104 17.22 -17.71 13.62
C LYS A 104 18.06 -18.47 14.65
N GLU A 105 17.96 -18.10 15.93
CA GLU A 105 18.62 -18.81 17.04
C GLU A 105 18.18 -20.28 17.10
N ALA A 106 16.89 -20.56 16.93
CA ALA A 106 16.39 -21.93 16.85
C ALA A 106 16.95 -22.72 15.65
N LYS A 107 17.13 -22.06 14.49
CA LYS A 107 17.78 -22.67 13.31
C LYS A 107 19.27 -22.93 13.52
N ASP A 108 19.98 -21.98 14.13
CA ASP A 108 21.42 -22.08 14.34
C ASP A 108 21.72 -23.15 15.40
N GLU A 109 20.96 -23.19 16.51
CA GLU A 109 21.04 -24.28 17.49
C GLU A 109 20.74 -25.65 16.87
N PHE A 110 19.75 -25.72 15.97
CA PHE A 110 19.42 -26.95 15.27
C PHE A 110 20.55 -27.42 14.37
N LYS A 111 21.17 -26.49 13.63
CA LYS A 111 22.28 -26.79 12.74
C LYS A 111 23.47 -27.35 13.53
N ILE A 112 23.82 -26.72 14.66
CA ILE A 112 24.90 -27.17 15.54
C ILE A 112 24.60 -28.58 16.07
N LYS A 113 23.38 -28.84 16.55
CA LYS A 113 22.98 -30.16 17.06
C LYS A 113 23.03 -31.28 16.01
N ILE A 114 22.70 -31.00 14.75
CA ILE A 114 22.85 -31.97 13.65
C ILE A 114 24.32 -32.28 13.39
N GLU A 115 25.17 -31.25 13.35
CA GLU A 115 26.61 -31.40 13.12
C GLU A 115 27.27 -32.21 14.25
N GLU A 116 26.85 -32.02 15.50
CA GLU A 116 27.37 -32.77 16.67
C GLU A 116 26.95 -34.25 16.70
N GLN A 117 25.76 -34.61 16.22
CA GLN A 117 25.29 -36.00 16.21
C GLN A 117 25.64 -36.78 14.93
N ASN A 118 26.61 -36.31 14.13
CA ASN A 118 27.08 -37.01 12.92
C ASN A 118 25.95 -37.37 11.93
N GLY A 119 24.83 -36.63 11.95
CA GLY A 119 23.67 -36.86 11.09
C GLY A 119 22.60 -37.83 11.61
N GLU A 120 22.80 -38.49 12.77
CA GLU A 120 21.72 -39.25 13.42
C GLU A 120 20.82 -38.30 14.21
N ILE A 121 19.69 -37.91 13.61
CA ILE A 121 18.68 -37.09 14.28
C ILE A 121 17.97 -37.95 15.31
N SER A 122 18.38 -37.84 16.58
CA SER A 122 17.64 -38.42 17.70
C SER A 122 16.21 -37.85 17.79
N GLU A 123 15.28 -38.68 18.23
CA GLU A 123 13.85 -38.36 18.33
C GLU A 123 13.59 -37.17 19.28
N ASP A 124 14.40 -37.03 20.33
CA ASP A 124 14.35 -35.91 21.27
C ASP A 124 14.69 -34.57 20.62
N ILE A 125 15.65 -34.54 19.70
CA ILE A 125 16.00 -33.31 18.97
C ILE A 125 14.86 -32.90 18.05
N LYS A 126 14.23 -33.86 17.35
CA LYS A 126 13.00 -33.62 16.57
C LYS A 126 11.91 -32.96 17.42
N ASN A 127 11.64 -33.53 18.59
CA ASN A 127 10.61 -33.01 19.51
C ASN A 127 10.93 -31.58 20.00
N GLN A 128 12.20 -31.28 20.32
CA GLN A 128 12.60 -29.92 20.73
C GLN A 128 12.46 -28.90 19.60
N ILE A 129 12.76 -29.28 18.36
CA ILE A 129 12.59 -28.40 17.19
C ILE A 129 11.12 -28.13 16.95
N GLU A 130 10.29 -29.18 17.01
CA GLU A 130 8.86 -29.05 16.79
C GLU A 130 8.23 -28.15 17.85
N ALA A 131 8.63 -28.28 19.11
CA ALA A 131 8.23 -27.38 20.19
C ALA A 131 8.67 -25.91 19.94
N LYS A 132 9.94 -25.65 19.63
CA LYS A 132 10.42 -24.27 19.35
C LYS A 132 9.79 -23.68 18.09
N LYS A 133 9.51 -24.51 17.08
CA LYS A 133 8.82 -24.10 15.87
C LYS A 133 7.38 -23.68 16.19
N GLU A 134 6.69 -24.42 17.05
CA GLU A 134 5.33 -24.09 17.45
C GLU A 134 5.29 -22.83 18.33
N GLU A 135 6.24 -22.66 19.26
CA GLU A 135 6.38 -21.40 20.02
C GLU A 135 6.62 -20.19 19.10
N ALA A 136 7.54 -20.33 18.13
CA ALA A 136 7.80 -19.27 17.16
C ALA A 136 6.57 -18.93 16.31
N LYS A 137 5.78 -19.96 15.96
CA LYS A 137 4.53 -19.80 15.22
C LYS A 137 3.49 -19.06 16.05
N GLN A 138 3.31 -19.42 17.33
CA GLN A 138 2.41 -18.72 18.25
C GLN A 138 2.81 -17.25 18.46
N VAL A 139 4.11 -16.96 18.63
CA VAL A 139 4.59 -15.57 18.74
C VAL A 139 4.32 -14.78 17.46
N MET A 140 4.53 -15.39 16.29
CA MET A 140 4.18 -14.75 15.01
C MET A 140 2.67 -14.51 14.88
N GLU A 141 1.84 -15.45 15.32
CA GLU A 141 0.39 -15.34 15.24
C GLU A 141 -0.13 -14.23 16.16
N GLN A 142 0.35 -14.15 17.40
CA GLN A 142 0.05 -13.04 18.31
C GLN A 142 0.51 -11.68 17.77
N ALA A 143 1.71 -11.62 17.17
CA ALA A 143 2.20 -10.40 16.54
C ALA A 143 1.33 -9.99 15.34
N ARG A 144 0.84 -10.96 14.55
CA ARG A 144 -0.09 -10.73 13.44
C ARG A 144 -1.44 -10.22 13.95
N GLU A 145 -1.99 -10.77 15.02
CA GLU A 145 -3.25 -10.31 15.62
C GLU A 145 -3.15 -8.87 16.14
N LYS A 146 -2.12 -8.56 16.93
CA LYS A 146 -1.89 -7.18 17.42
C LYS A 146 -1.71 -6.19 16.28
N MET A 147 -1.02 -6.60 15.22
CA MET A 147 -0.86 -5.79 14.02
C MET A 147 -2.21 -5.54 13.32
N LYS A 148 -3.07 -6.55 13.25
CA LYS A 148 -4.41 -6.43 12.66
C LYS A 148 -5.29 -5.49 13.48
N GLU A 149 -5.28 -5.61 14.80
CA GLU A 149 -6.02 -4.71 15.70
C GLU A 149 -5.55 -3.26 15.59
N ALA A 150 -4.23 -3.02 15.60
CA ALA A 150 -3.67 -1.69 15.46
C ALA A 150 -4.01 -1.06 14.09
N LYS A 151 -4.00 -1.87 13.01
CA LYS A 151 -4.43 -1.44 11.68
C LYS A 151 -5.90 -1.06 11.65
N GLU A 152 -6.78 -1.86 12.25
CA GLU A 152 -8.21 -1.53 12.32
C GLU A 152 -8.45 -0.25 13.14
N LYS A 153 -7.75 -0.05 14.26
CA LYS A 153 -7.84 1.21 15.02
C LYS A 153 -7.46 2.42 14.17
N ILE A 154 -6.28 2.40 13.54
CA ILE A 154 -5.82 3.47 12.65
C ILE A 154 -6.83 3.71 11.52
N LYS A 155 -7.37 2.64 10.93
CA LYS A 155 -8.38 2.73 9.87
C LYS A 155 -9.64 3.44 10.37
N THR A 156 -10.18 3.04 11.52
CA THR A 156 -11.40 3.64 12.10
C THR A 156 -11.20 5.11 12.48
N GLU A 157 -10.04 5.48 13.02
CA GLU A 157 -9.72 6.87 13.34
C GLU A 157 -9.58 7.75 12.08
N VAL A 158 -8.92 7.21 11.05
CA VAL A 158 -8.78 7.89 9.76
C VAL A 158 -10.15 8.09 9.11
N GLU A 159 -11.00 7.06 9.11
CA GLU A 159 -12.38 7.15 8.60
C GLU A 159 -13.19 8.19 9.37
N THR A 160 -13.13 8.18 10.71
CA THR A 160 -13.82 9.16 11.56
C THR A 160 -13.37 10.60 11.25
N LYS A 161 -12.06 10.85 11.18
CA LYS A 161 -11.52 12.19 10.86
C LYS A 161 -11.85 12.63 9.44
N ARG A 162 -11.96 11.68 8.51
CA ARG A 162 -12.38 11.95 7.14
C ARG A 162 -13.83 12.40 7.09
N GLU A 163 -14.73 11.72 7.79
CA GLU A 163 -16.15 12.12 7.86
C GLU A 163 -16.35 13.46 8.59
N GLU A 164 -15.59 13.72 9.66
CA GLU A 164 -15.57 15.05 10.29
C GLU A 164 -15.10 16.15 9.32
N ALA A 165 -14.08 15.87 8.51
CA ALA A 165 -13.56 16.83 7.54
C ALA A 165 -14.57 17.09 6.41
N LYS A 166 -15.28 16.06 5.93
CA LYS A 166 -16.38 16.20 4.96
C LYS A 166 -17.50 17.06 5.52
N THR A 167 -17.95 16.78 6.74
CA THR A 167 -19.01 17.54 7.41
C THR A 167 -18.63 19.03 7.52
N LYS A 168 -17.39 19.31 7.94
CA LYS A 168 -16.87 20.69 7.99
C LYS A 168 -16.82 21.35 6.61
N MET A 169 -16.52 20.59 5.55
CA MET A 169 -16.53 21.11 4.18
C MET A 169 -17.94 21.44 3.70
N GLU A 170 -18.93 20.62 4.03
CA GLU A 170 -20.34 20.90 3.74
C GLU A 170 -20.83 22.14 4.49
N GLU A 171 -20.50 22.28 5.77
CA GLU A 171 -20.79 23.50 6.53
C GLU A 171 -20.15 24.74 5.91
N LEU A 172 -18.96 24.62 5.32
CA LEU A 172 -18.32 25.73 4.61
C LEU A 172 -19.10 26.09 3.33
N LYS A 173 -19.58 25.10 2.57
CA LYS A 173 -20.43 25.34 1.40
C LYS A 173 -21.69 26.11 1.80
N THR A 174 -22.36 25.72 2.88
CA THR A 174 -23.53 26.44 3.39
C THR A 174 -23.19 27.89 3.79
N LYS A 175 -22.10 28.10 4.54
CA LYS A 175 -21.65 29.46 4.92
C LYS A 175 -21.28 30.32 3.70
N VAL A 176 -20.75 29.73 2.64
CA VAL A 176 -20.45 30.45 1.39
C VAL A 176 -21.74 30.87 0.67
N SER A 177 -22.78 30.04 0.69
CA SER A 177 -24.08 30.40 0.10
C SER A 177 -24.79 31.56 0.80
N GLU A 178 -24.43 31.85 2.06
CA GLU A 178 -24.94 32.99 2.82
C GLU A 178 -24.22 34.32 2.51
N ILE A 179 -23.15 34.31 1.70
CA ILE A 179 -22.42 35.51 1.30
C ILE A 179 -23.27 36.31 0.29
N LYS A 180 -23.68 37.52 0.68
CA LYS A 180 -24.53 38.42 -0.14
C LYS A 180 -23.91 38.86 -1.48
N ASP A 181 -22.60 38.75 -1.62
CA ASP A 181 -21.88 39.07 -2.86
C ASP A 181 -21.76 37.80 -3.70
N GLU A 182 -22.66 37.65 -4.69
CA GLU A 182 -22.77 36.46 -5.53
C GLU A 182 -21.46 36.11 -6.26
N VAL A 183 -20.65 37.12 -6.62
CA VAL A 183 -19.38 36.90 -7.32
C VAL A 183 -18.35 36.31 -6.36
N LYS A 184 -18.24 36.86 -5.14
CA LYS A 184 -17.36 36.30 -4.11
C LYS A 184 -17.82 34.90 -3.66
N ALA A 185 -19.14 34.69 -3.57
CA ALA A 185 -19.72 33.38 -3.25
C ALA A 185 -19.34 32.33 -4.31
N LYS A 186 -19.56 32.62 -5.60
CA LYS A 186 -19.18 31.72 -6.72
C LYS A 186 -17.68 31.40 -6.72
N ILE A 187 -16.83 32.40 -6.55
CA ILE A 187 -15.36 32.19 -6.50
C ILE A 187 -14.98 31.29 -5.32
N ALA A 188 -15.57 31.50 -4.14
CA ALA A 188 -15.31 30.67 -2.97
C ALA A 188 -15.82 29.23 -3.15
N GLU A 189 -17.00 29.06 -3.75
CA GLU A 189 -17.58 27.76 -4.05
C GLU A 189 -16.72 26.98 -5.06
N GLU A 190 -16.36 27.59 -6.19
CA GLU A 190 -15.49 26.96 -7.20
C GLU A 190 -14.14 26.54 -6.60
N ARG A 191 -13.59 27.35 -5.69
CA ARG A 191 -12.36 27.01 -4.96
C ARG A 191 -12.58 25.79 -4.07
N ILE A 192 -13.67 25.72 -3.32
CA ILE A 192 -13.99 24.57 -2.45
C ILE A 192 -14.20 23.31 -3.29
N VAL A 193 -15.01 23.38 -4.36
CA VAL A 193 -15.29 22.26 -5.25
C VAL A 193 -14.02 21.77 -5.96
N GLY A 194 -13.17 22.68 -6.43
CA GLY A 194 -11.89 22.33 -7.06
C GLY A 194 -10.95 21.60 -6.09
N ARG A 195 -10.89 22.06 -4.84
CA ARG A 195 -10.10 21.43 -3.76
C ARG A 195 -10.62 20.04 -3.41
N GLU A 196 -11.93 19.87 -3.30
CA GLU A 196 -12.59 18.59 -3.01
C GLU A 196 -12.34 17.57 -4.14
N LYS A 197 -12.57 17.96 -5.39
CA LYS A 197 -12.28 17.11 -6.56
C LYS A 197 -10.82 16.70 -6.65
N ALA A 198 -9.88 17.55 -6.22
CA ALA A 198 -8.47 17.22 -6.22
C ALA A 198 -8.14 16.09 -5.21
N LEU A 199 -8.76 16.10 -4.04
CA LEU A 199 -8.55 15.06 -3.02
C LEU A 199 -9.32 13.77 -3.32
N GLU A 200 -10.51 13.87 -3.93
CA GLU A 200 -11.27 12.72 -4.41
C GLU A 200 -10.46 11.86 -5.40
N ARG A 201 -9.62 12.49 -6.24
CA ARG A 201 -8.70 11.76 -7.13
C ARG A 201 -7.72 10.89 -6.36
N PHE A 202 -7.18 11.35 -5.24
CA PHE A 202 -6.29 10.53 -4.42
C PHE A 202 -7.03 9.35 -3.81
N ASP A 203 -8.25 9.58 -3.31
CA ASP A 203 -9.08 8.52 -2.75
C ASP A 203 -9.34 7.42 -3.78
N LYS A 204 -9.73 7.80 -5.02
CA LYS A 204 -9.93 6.86 -6.13
C LYS A 204 -8.67 6.09 -6.48
N VAL A 205 -7.51 6.74 -6.49
CA VAL A 205 -6.24 6.07 -6.77
C VAL A 205 -5.87 5.10 -5.64
N ILE A 206 -6.06 5.50 -4.37
CA ILE A 206 -5.84 4.63 -3.20
C ILE A 206 -6.77 3.40 -3.27
N GLU A 207 -8.02 3.57 -3.68
CA GLU A 207 -8.98 2.47 -3.89
C GLU A 207 -8.50 1.51 -4.97
N ASN A 208 -8.06 2.02 -6.12
CA ASN A 208 -7.53 1.20 -7.20
C ASN A 208 -6.31 0.38 -6.77
N VAL A 209 -5.37 0.98 -6.02
CA VAL A 209 -4.18 0.27 -5.52
C VAL A 209 -4.57 -0.75 -4.44
N ASN A 210 -5.59 -0.49 -3.61
CA ASN A 210 -6.14 -1.51 -2.71
C ASN A 210 -6.79 -2.66 -3.49
N GLY A 211 -7.51 -2.40 -4.57
CA GLY A 211 -8.05 -3.45 -5.44
C GLY A 211 -6.96 -4.35 -6.03
N LEU A 212 -5.77 -3.80 -6.34
CA LEU A 212 -4.60 -4.59 -6.74
C LEU A 212 -4.06 -5.44 -5.58
N LYS A 213 -3.94 -4.86 -4.39
CA LYS A 213 -3.54 -5.57 -3.16
C LYS A 213 -4.42 -6.80 -2.90
N ASP A 214 -5.74 -6.64 -3.01
CA ASP A 214 -6.70 -7.71 -2.74
C ASP A 214 -6.60 -8.84 -3.77
N LYS A 215 -6.38 -8.51 -5.04
CA LYS A 215 -6.09 -9.50 -6.09
C LYS A 215 -4.81 -10.28 -5.79
N ILE A 216 -3.76 -9.63 -5.30
CA ILE A 216 -2.50 -10.28 -4.93
C ILE A 216 -2.72 -11.21 -3.73
N ASN A 217 -3.43 -10.77 -2.69
CA ASN A 217 -3.78 -11.60 -1.54
C ASN A 217 -4.57 -12.86 -1.95
N ALA A 218 -5.52 -12.72 -2.87
CA ALA A 218 -6.24 -13.87 -3.41
C ALA A 218 -5.33 -14.87 -4.15
N GLN A 219 -4.25 -14.39 -4.79
CA GLN A 219 -3.25 -15.28 -5.42
C GLN A 219 -2.31 -15.90 -4.39
N ILE A 220 -1.89 -15.16 -3.36
CA ILE A 220 -1.11 -15.67 -2.23
C ILE A 220 -1.83 -16.88 -1.63
N ALA A 221 -3.11 -16.74 -1.25
CA ALA A 221 -3.89 -17.83 -0.68
C ALA A 221 -3.99 -19.07 -1.59
N LYS A 222 -4.18 -18.86 -2.91
CA LYS A 222 -4.24 -19.96 -3.89
C LYS A 222 -2.91 -20.70 -4.04
N LEU A 223 -1.78 -19.99 -3.89
CA LEU A 223 -0.44 -20.56 -4.03
C LEU A 223 0.05 -21.21 -2.74
N GLU A 224 -0.37 -20.70 -1.59
CA GLU A 224 -0.14 -21.30 -0.28
C GLU A 224 -0.74 -22.71 -0.19
N ILE A 225 -1.98 -22.90 -0.66
CA ILE A 225 -2.64 -24.22 -0.76
C ILE A 225 -1.82 -25.21 -1.61
N LYS A 226 -1.04 -24.70 -2.58
CA LYS A 226 -0.17 -25.52 -3.45
C LYS A 226 1.22 -25.75 -2.86
N GLY A 227 1.48 -25.30 -1.63
CA GLY A 227 2.78 -25.42 -0.97
C GLY A 227 3.87 -24.57 -1.62
N VAL A 228 3.51 -23.45 -2.26
CA VAL A 228 4.49 -22.48 -2.77
C VAL A 228 4.90 -21.55 -1.61
N ASP A 229 6.20 -21.26 -1.47
CA ASP A 229 6.68 -20.30 -0.47
C ASP A 229 6.27 -18.87 -0.84
N ILE A 230 5.32 -18.32 -0.09
CA ILE A 230 4.74 -16.98 -0.29
C ILE A 230 5.40 -15.89 0.57
N THR A 231 6.38 -16.22 1.41
CA THR A 231 6.88 -15.33 2.48
C THR A 231 7.31 -13.96 1.97
N LYS A 232 8.02 -13.91 0.83
CA LYS A 232 8.46 -12.63 0.24
C LYS A 232 7.29 -11.77 -0.24
N ALA A 233 6.31 -12.38 -0.88
CA ALA A 233 5.15 -11.67 -1.40
C ALA A 233 4.28 -11.07 -0.28
N GLU A 234 4.06 -11.83 0.80
CA GLU A 234 3.35 -11.33 1.99
C GLU A 234 4.03 -10.09 2.58
N ASN A 235 5.36 -10.12 2.67
CA ASN A 235 6.14 -9.00 3.19
C ASN A 235 5.99 -7.74 2.33
N PHE A 236 6.00 -7.89 1.01
CA PHE A 236 5.76 -6.78 0.10
C PHE A 236 4.33 -6.25 0.22
N VAL A 237 3.31 -7.12 0.27
CA VAL A 237 1.91 -6.69 0.48
C VAL A 237 1.76 -5.91 1.79
N SER A 238 2.35 -6.40 2.88
CA SER A 238 2.31 -5.68 4.17
C SER A 238 2.98 -4.31 4.08
N THR A 239 4.06 -4.17 3.30
CA THR A 239 4.76 -2.90 3.12
C THR A 239 3.93 -1.92 2.31
N ALA A 240 3.31 -2.39 1.22
CA ALA A 240 2.39 -1.58 0.42
C ALA A 240 1.19 -1.09 1.23
N GLU A 241 0.63 -1.94 2.09
CA GLU A 241 -0.48 -1.57 2.97
C GLU A 241 -0.12 -0.44 3.93
N THR A 242 1.07 -0.49 4.57
CA THR A 242 1.55 0.62 5.40
C THR A 242 1.63 1.93 4.61
N LYS A 243 2.17 1.89 3.39
CA LYS A 243 2.29 3.08 2.51
C LYS A 243 0.92 3.64 2.11
N LEU A 244 -0.06 2.78 1.83
CA LEU A 244 -1.44 3.22 1.55
C LEU A 244 -2.12 3.86 2.76
N ASN A 245 -1.89 3.33 3.97
CA ASN A 245 -2.40 3.94 5.18
C ASN A 245 -1.78 5.31 5.43
N ASP A 246 -0.47 5.44 5.21
CA ASP A 246 0.22 6.73 5.30
C ASP A 246 -0.34 7.74 4.28
N ALA A 247 -0.63 7.29 3.05
CA ALA A 247 -1.27 8.14 2.04
C ALA A 247 -2.66 8.61 2.49
N LYS A 248 -3.50 7.73 3.06
CA LYS A 248 -4.81 8.09 3.60
C LYS A 248 -4.71 9.13 4.72
N ILE A 249 -3.72 9.00 5.61
CA ILE A 249 -3.46 9.97 6.67
C ILE A 249 -3.13 11.34 6.05
N LYS A 250 -2.26 11.40 5.04
CA LYS A 250 -1.89 12.66 4.36
C LYS A 250 -3.07 13.31 3.63
N VAL A 251 -3.93 12.52 2.99
CA VAL A 251 -5.19 13.01 2.38
C VAL A 251 -6.11 13.60 3.46
N THR A 252 -6.20 12.97 4.63
CA THR A 252 -7.01 13.46 5.75
C THR A 252 -6.45 14.77 6.33
N GLU A 253 -5.13 14.89 6.47
CA GLU A 253 -4.45 16.12 6.86
C GLU A 253 -4.71 17.25 5.86
N ALA A 254 -4.65 16.94 4.55
CA ALA A 254 -4.95 17.90 3.48
C ALA A 254 -6.41 18.36 3.51
N ASN A 255 -7.37 17.43 3.63
CA ASN A 255 -8.80 17.74 3.79
C ASN A 255 -9.05 18.67 4.98
N THR A 256 -8.43 18.37 6.12
CA THR A 256 -8.61 19.20 7.32
C THR A 256 -8.00 20.59 7.17
N LEU A 257 -6.88 20.72 6.45
CA LEU A 257 -6.28 22.01 6.16
C LEU A 257 -7.22 22.87 5.30
N LEU A 258 -7.86 22.25 4.30
CA LEU A 258 -8.79 22.92 3.38
C LEU A 258 -10.10 23.30 4.06
N ALA A 259 -10.61 22.46 4.96
CA ALA A 259 -11.85 22.69 5.71
C ALA A 259 -11.78 23.83 6.74
N ARG A 260 -10.67 24.57 6.83
CA ARG A 260 -10.48 25.69 7.78
C ARG A 260 -10.78 27.06 7.19
N SER A 261 -10.79 27.19 5.87
CA SER A 261 -10.84 28.50 5.22
C SER A 261 -11.73 28.45 3.99
N THR A 262 -12.85 29.18 4.07
CA THR A 262 -13.66 29.59 2.90
C THR A 262 -12.83 30.48 1.96
N ASP A 263 -11.91 31.26 2.53
CA ASP A 263 -11.15 32.27 1.81
C ASP A 263 -9.87 31.69 1.19
N GLN A 264 -9.07 32.59 0.61
CA GLN A 264 -7.75 32.27 0.09
C GLN A 264 -6.86 31.69 1.20
N LEU A 265 -6.30 30.50 0.96
CA LEU A 265 -5.32 29.90 1.86
C LEU A 265 -4.13 30.84 2.02
N SER A 266 -3.62 30.98 3.25
CA SER A 266 -2.34 31.65 3.49
C SER A 266 -1.22 30.95 2.71
N GLU A 267 -0.16 31.68 2.37
CA GLU A 267 1.00 31.11 1.64
C GLU A 267 1.61 29.90 2.36
N GLU A 268 1.66 29.93 3.69
CA GLU A 268 2.11 28.81 4.51
C GLU A 268 1.22 27.57 4.36
N ASN A 269 -0.10 27.76 4.33
CA ASN A 269 -1.04 26.66 4.14
C ASN A 269 -0.99 26.13 2.70
N LYS A 270 -0.82 26.99 1.68
CA LYS A 270 -0.61 26.57 0.29
C LYS A 270 0.65 25.71 0.16
N ALA A 271 1.77 26.14 0.77
CA ALA A 271 3.01 25.38 0.79
C ALA A 271 2.83 24.02 1.48
N THR A 272 2.16 24.01 2.64
CA THR A 272 1.84 22.77 3.37
C THR A 272 0.99 21.82 2.52
N LEU A 273 -0.06 22.33 1.87
CA LEU A 273 -0.92 21.53 0.98
C LEU A 273 -0.13 20.94 -0.18
N LYS A 274 0.75 21.73 -0.81
CA LYS A 274 1.63 21.27 -1.90
C LYS A 274 2.53 20.12 -1.43
N THR A 275 3.09 20.21 -0.24
CA THR A 275 3.90 19.14 0.36
C THR A 275 3.06 17.90 0.63
N LEU A 276 1.88 18.04 1.26
CA LEU A 276 0.99 16.90 1.54
C LEU A 276 0.57 16.17 0.26
N THR A 277 0.24 16.91 -0.80
CA THR A 277 -0.10 16.36 -2.12
C THR A 277 1.07 15.57 -2.72
N LYS A 278 2.30 16.13 -2.67
CA LYS A 278 3.50 15.44 -3.16
C LYS A 278 3.80 14.18 -2.36
N ASP A 279 3.76 14.25 -1.03
CA ASP A 279 3.97 13.11 -0.14
C ASP A 279 2.96 12.00 -0.45
N THR A 280 1.67 12.36 -0.60
CA THR A 280 0.59 11.42 -0.93
C THR A 280 0.87 10.73 -2.26
N GLN A 281 1.25 11.48 -3.30
CA GLN A 281 1.58 10.93 -4.60
C GLN A 281 2.78 9.96 -4.53
N THR A 282 3.83 10.33 -3.80
CA THR A 282 5.01 9.47 -3.60
C THR A 282 4.63 8.18 -2.90
N LEU A 283 3.87 8.24 -1.80
CA LEU A 283 3.43 7.08 -1.04
C LEU A 283 2.58 6.12 -1.88
N ILE A 284 1.67 6.65 -2.70
CA ILE A 284 0.85 5.85 -3.63
C ILE A 284 1.73 5.16 -4.67
N LYS A 285 2.70 5.87 -5.26
CA LYS A 285 3.64 5.30 -6.24
C LYS A 285 4.48 4.19 -5.62
N GLU A 286 5.03 4.43 -4.43
CA GLU A 286 5.81 3.43 -3.70
C GLU A 286 4.97 2.21 -3.36
N ALA A 287 3.73 2.38 -2.90
CA ALA A 287 2.82 1.27 -2.63
C ALA A 287 2.58 0.43 -3.88
N HIS A 288 2.31 1.08 -5.02
CA HIS A 288 2.09 0.39 -6.29
C HIS A 288 3.35 -0.38 -6.76
N LEU A 289 4.54 0.22 -6.67
CA LEU A 289 5.80 -0.43 -7.01
C LEU A 289 6.04 -1.66 -6.14
N VAL A 290 5.83 -1.55 -4.84
CA VAL A 290 5.98 -2.67 -3.90
C VAL A 290 4.98 -3.80 -4.20
N LEU A 291 3.75 -3.48 -4.64
CA LEU A 291 2.80 -4.52 -5.09
C LEU A 291 3.27 -5.21 -6.37
N ASN A 292 3.95 -4.52 -7.29
CA ASN A 292 4.57 -5.17 -8.45
C ASN A 292 5.71 -6.10 -8.03
N ASP A 293 6.50 -5.72 -7.03
CA ASP A 293 7.52 -6.60 -6.45
C ASP A 293 6.90 -7.84 -5.79
N ALA A 294 5.74 -7.70 -5.14
CA ALA A 294 4.97 -8.84 -4.63
C ALA A 294 4.57 -9.80 -5.76
N ILE A 295 4.06 -9.27 -6.89
CA ILE A 295 3.71 -10.07 -8.06
C ILE A 295 4.94 -10.80 -8.62
N LYS A 296 6.09 -10.12 -8.71
CA LYS A 296 7.35 -10.72 -9.18
C LYS A 296 7.79 -11.85 -8.24
N ALA A 297 7.77 -11.62 -6.93
CA ALA A 297 8.11 -12.62 -5.94
C ALA A 297 7.21 -13.87 -6.03
N LEU A 298 5.91 -13.70 -6.28
CA LEU A 298 5.00 -14.83 -6.51
C LEU A 298 5.36 -15.63 -7.77
N LYS A 299 5.71 -14.96 -8.87
CA LYS A 299 6.12 -15.64 -10.11
C LYS A 299 7.40 -16.45 -9.90
N ASP A 300 8.38 -15.86 -9.23
CA ASP A 300 9.66 -16.52 -8.94
C ASP A 300 9.46 -17.74 -8.03
N ALA A 301 8.61 -17.62 -7.00
CA ALA A 301 8.28 -18.72 -6.10
C ALA A 301 7.56 -19.88 -6.82
N VAL A 302 6.62 -19.57 -7.72
CA VAL A 302 5.95 -20.59 -8.54
C VAL A 302 6.93 -21.31 -9.46
N LYS A 303 7.84 -20.56 -10.11
CA LYS A 303 8.85 -21.14 -10.99
C LYS A 303 9.79 -22.08 -10.22
N ALA A 304 10.28 -21.64 -9.06
CA ALA A 304 11.13 -22.48 -8.20
C ALA A 304 10.42 -23.77 -7.77
N LYS A 305 9.12 -23.69 -7.43
CA LYS A 305 8.33 -24.88 -7.07
C LYS A 305 8.21 -25.86 -8.25
N GLN A 306 7.96 -25.36 -9.46
CA GLN A 306 7.87 -26.19 -10.67
C GLN A 306 9.19 -26.90 -11.00
N GLU A 307 10.33 -26.23 -10.84
CA GLU A 307 11.66 -26.81 -11.06
C GLU A 307 11.97 -27.90 -10.02
N ALA A 308 11.59 -27.69 -8.76
CA ALA A 308 11.71 -28.70 -7.71
C ALA A 308 10.88 -29.95 -8.02
N ASP A 309 9.61 -29.78 -8.40
CA ASP A 309 8.70 -30.90 -8.70
C ASP A 309 9.16 -31.69 -9.95
N ALA A 310 9.73 -31.01 -10.96
CA ALA A 310 10.29 -31.66 -12.14
C ALA A 310 11.54 -32.51 -11.82
N THR A 311 12.37 -32.05 -10.88
CA THR A 311 13.55 -32.78 -10.44
C THR A 311 13.15 -34.07 -9.71
N THR A 312 12.13 -34.01 -8.83
CA THR A 312 11.65 -35.19 -8.09
C THR A 312 11.04 -36.26 -8.99
N ALA A 313 10.38 -35.87 -10.09
CA ALA A 313 9.80 -36.82 -11.03
C ALA A 313 10.86 -37.67 -11.78
N THR A 314 12.05 -37.13 -12.01
CA THR A 314 13.10 -37.80 -12.80
C THR A 314 13.79 -38.92 -12.00
N THR A 315 13.93 -38.78 -10.68
CA THR A 315 14.63 -39.77 -9.83
C THR A 315 13.85 -41.07 -9.62
N THR A 316 12.53 -41.08 -9.83
CA THR A 316 11.69 -42.27 -9.57
C THR A 316 11.70 -43.29 -10.73
N THR A 317 12.26 -42.96 -11.89
CA THR A 317 12.17 -43.82 -13.09
C THR A 317 13.37 -44.77 -13.29
N THR A 318 14.45 -44.66 -12.50
CA THR A 318 15.71 -45.41 -12.75
C THR A 318 15.94 -46.61 -11.83
N THR A 319 14.91 -47.16 -11.17
CA THR A 319 15.08 -48.30 -10.23
C THR A 319 14.07 -49.42 -10.46
N ASN A 320 13.84 -49.83 -11.71
CA ASN A 320 13.00 -51.00 -12.04
C ASN A 320 13.48 -51.73 -13.32
N THR A 321 14.78 -52.02 -13.44
CA THR A 321 15.24 -52.98 -14.46
C THR A 321 16.52 -53.70 -14.04
N THR A 322 16.48 -54.57 -13.03
CA THR A 322 17.53 -55.59 -12.87
C THR A 322 16.95 -56.85 -12.24
N ASP A 323 17.21 -57.96 -12.92
CA ASP A 323 17.18 -59.37 -12.49
C ASP A 323 15.85 -60.13 -12.42
N THR A 324 15.51 -60.73 -13.57
CA THR A 324 15.05 -62.13 -13.57
C THR A 324 15.51 -62.82 -14.85
N ASN A 325 16.79 -63.24 -14.88
CA ASN A 325 17.28 -64.19 -15.89
C ASN A 325 17.58 -65.50 -15.17
N THR A 326 16.54 -66.32 -15.01
CA THR A 326 16.61 -67.67 -14.46
C THR A 326 17.09 -68.60 -15.58
N THR A 327 18.33 -69.07 -15.47
CA THR A 327 18.87 -70.15 -16.29
C THR A 327 18.17 -71.46 -15.96
N GLU A 328 17.23 -71.88 -16.79
CA GLU A 328 16.80 -73.27 -16.88
C GLU A 328 17.84 -74.06 -17.70
N THR A 329 18.52 -74.97 -16.99
CA THR A 329 19.36 -76.01 -17.58
C THR A 329 18.56 -77.31 -17.47
N THR A 330 18.17 -77.90 -18.59
CA THR A 330 17.60 -79.26 -18.62
C THR A 330 18.34 -80.10 -19.63
N ASN A 331 18.67 -81.31 -19.15
CA ASN A 331 19.44 -82.40 -19.74
C ASN A 331 18.83 -83.00 -21.00
#